data_AF-A0A742UGV1-F1
#
_entry.id   AF-A0A742UGV1-F1
#
_cell.length_a   1.000
_cell.length_b   1.000
_cell.length_c   1.000
_cell.angle_alpha   90.00
_cell.angle_beta   90.00
_cell.angle_gamma   90.00
#
_symmetry.space_group_name_H-M   'P 1'
#
loop_
_entity.id
_entity.type
_entity.pdbx_description
1 polymer ?
#
loop_
_entity_poly.entity_id
_entity_poly.type
_entity_poly.pdbx_seq_one_letter_code
_entity_poly.pdbx_strand_id
1 'polypeptide(L)'
;MNKNFLVMLVLLKLSSGYASTTVTSKFEITNRVIETAAITSTDNTMTYSDVGNGLYKIHDNFLDANIPNIRNYGNQQTGLERTNSLIRIKMTGQRLGHTFTVNAKYANSEVNIFSFIVGGFTDVYRNSGCSAVEPNRIIPNGAGFVTYMISSSDNVNNNCVAHTFDTDWAFWLYNVPQIKVQGVSRDVYLDIGGLNNSKAYRDVPPDIYTGVAIYSGETIKNRVGDGYKVYYNNNITIIKNPYFEGVAIPAGDNIFDVRTTGNNIIGNLIIPYVINGHFTPYNRIILNVTSSNGFKLKDISSKNSIPYSLSTRIGGQKRYSLATSGVSNGTVTIGNLSNESYALQGKFESDFSIDKSTAQAGDYSDELTAIFQVEL
;
A
#
# COMPACT_ATOMS: atom_id res chain seq x y z
N MET A 1 18.79 29.99 33.03
CA MET A 1 18.23 28.82 33.75
C MET A 1 16.71 28.85 33.67
N ASN A 2 16.14 27.70 33.34
CA ASN A 2 14.80 27.42 32.83
C ASN A 2 13.61 28.03 33.60
N LYS A 3 12.72 28.71 32.88
CA LYS A 3 11.31 28.96 33.30
C LYS A 3 10.25 28.63 32.25
N ASN A 4 10.61 28.07 31.07
CA ASN A 4 9.65 27.81 29.99
C ASN A 4 9.34 26.33 29.73
N PHE A 5 9.77 25.41 30.61
CA PHE A 5 9.56 23.96 30.40
C PHE A 5 8.39 23.36 31.19
N LEU A 6 7.67 24.16 32.00
CA LEU A 6 6.66 23.64 32.93
C LEU A 6 5.20 23.97 32.56
N VAL A 7 4.95 24.63 31.42
CA VAL A 7 3.58 24.98 30.99
C VAL A 7 3.05 24.04 29.90
N MET A 8 3.90 23.21 29.30
CA MET A 8 3.48 22.27 28.25
C MET A 8 3.14 20.85 28.76
N LEU A 9 3.35 20.57 30.05
CA LEU A 9 3.07 19.25 30.65
C LEU A 9 1.77 19.18 31.49
N VAL A 10 1.02 20.28 31.63
CA VAL A 10 -0.17 20.33 32.50
C VAL A 10 -1.50 20.45 31.71
N LEU A 11 -1.47 20.55 30.38
CA LEU A 11 -2.68 20.48 29.54
C LEU A 11 -3.04 19.06 29.08
N LEU A 12 -2.28 18.03 29.50
CA LEU A 12 -2.51 16.62 29.14
C LEU A 12 -3.32 15.83 30.17
N LYS A 13 -3.90 16.49 31.17
CA LYS A 13 -4.81 15.87 32.13
C LYS A 13 -5.93 16.83 32.45
N LEU A 14 -6.94 16.93 31.58
CA LEU A 14 -8.30 17.42 31.88
C LEU A 14 -9.19 17.33 30.62
N SER A 15 -9.43 16.11 30.16
CA SER A 15 -10.71 15.71 29.56
C SER A 15 -10.75 14.19 29.63
N SER A 16 -11.60 13.64 30.49
CA SER A 16 -11.85 12.20 30.56
C SER A 16 -12.76 11.80 29.40
N GLY A 17 -12.25 11.92 28.18
CA GLY A 17 -12.71 11.22 26.99
C GLY A 17 -11.52 10.44 26.45
N TYR A 18 -11.70 9.17 26.07
CA TYR A 18 -10.63 8.41 25.44
C TYR A 18 -10.26 9.09 24.11
N ALA A 19 -8.96 9.13 23.80
CA ALA A 19 -8.45 9.72 22.57
C ALA A 19 -8.93 8.91 21.35
N SER A 20 -9.19 9.57 20.23
CA SER A 20 -9.59 8.94 18.96
C SER A 20 -8.64 7.81 18.58
N THR A 21 -9.17 6.68 18.10
CA THR A 21 -8.32 5.58 17.63
C THR A 21 -7.60 5.95 16.34
N THR A 22 -6.29 5.72 16.30
CA THR A 22 -5.47 5.89 15.10
C THR A 22 -4.87 4.57 14.68
N VAL A 23 -5.15 4.16 13.45
CA VAL A 23 -4.58 2.97 12.82
C VAL A 23 -3.54 3.38 11.79
N THR A 24 -2.34 2.81 11.91
CA THR A 24 -1.23 3.01 10.99
C THR A 24 -0.95 1.71 10.25
N SER A 25 -1.07 1.74 8.92
CA SER A 25 -0.86 0.59 8.04
C SER A 25 0.31 0.85 7.09
N LYS A 26 1.18 -0.15 6.91
CA LYS A 26 2.28 -0.15 5.94
C LYS A 26 2.17 -1.40 5.06
N PHE A 27 2.22 -1.20 3.75
CA PHE A 27 2.23 -2.28 2.75
C PHE A 27 3.41 -2.12 1.79
N GLU A 28 4.01 -3.22 1.38
CA GLU A 28 4.94 -3.29 0.25
C GLU A 28 4.30 -4.11 -0.87
N ILE A 29 4.24 -3.54 -2.07
CA ILE A 29 3.55 -4.13 -3.22
C ILE A 29 4.48 -4.15 -4.41
N THR A 30 4.77 -5.34 -4.93
CA THR A 30 5.52 -5.55 -6.18
C THR A 30 4.63 -6.27 -7.17
N ASN A 31 4.50 -5.75 -8.40
CA ASN A 31 3.72 -6.39 -9.46
C ASN A 31 2.34 -6.92 -9.00
N ARG A 32 1.57 -6.09 -8.27
CA ARG A 32 0.21 -6.43 -7.79
C ARG A 32 0.15 -7.54 -6.72
N VAL A 33 1.29 -7.94 -6.19
CA VAL A 33 1.40 -8.86 -5.06
C VAL A 33 1.74 -8.05 -3.82
N ILE A 34 0.95 -8.22 -2.76
CA ILE A 34 1.24 -7.63 -1.45
C ILE A 34 2.30 -8.52 -0.80
N GLU A 35 3.53 -8.03 -0.70
CA GLU A 35 4.67 -8.78 -0.15
C GLU A 35 4.68 -8.74 1.37
N THR A 36 4.42 -7.56 1.94
CA THR A 36 4.37 -7.35 3.38
C THR A 36 3.19 -6.47 3.76
N ALA A 37 2.63 -6.74 4.95
CA ALA A 37 1.56 -5.97 5.55
C ALA A 37 1.79 -5.85 7.05
N ALA A 38 1.88 -4.63 7.55
CA ALA A 38 2.00 -4.32 8.97
C ALA A 38 0.94 -3.29 9.36
N ILE A 39 0.08 -3.64 10.31
CA ILE A 39 -0.97 -2.76 10.81
C ILE A 39 -0.80 -2.61 12.33
N THR A 40 -0.87 -1.38 12.81
CA THR A 40 -0.73 -1.01 14.23
C THR A 40 -1.83 -0.02 14.62
N SER A 41 -2.20 0.01 15.90
CA SER A 41 -3.26 0.88 16.41
C SER A 41 -2.89 1.48 17.75
N THR A 42 -3.44 2.67 18.04
CA THR A 42 -3.44 3.23 19.41
C THR A 42 -4.39 2.49 20.35
N ASP A 43 -5.37 1.76 19.82
CA ASP A 43 -6.16 0.80 20.59
C ASP A 43 -5.34 -0.50 20.74
N ASN A 44 -4.93 -0.81 21.97
CA ASN A 44 -4.06 -1.94 22.27
C ASN A 44 -4.78 -3.31 22.19
N THR A 45 -6.09 -3.32 21.98
CA THR A 45 -6.88 -4.53 21.76
C THR A 45 -6.96 -4.90 20.27
N MET A 46 -6.39 -4.06 19.40
CA MET A 46 -6.49 -4.25 17.96
C MET A 46 -5.81 -5.55 17.50
N THR A 47 -6.52 -6.26 16.63
CA THR A 47 -6.04 -7.39 15.84
C THR A 47 -6.39 -7.16 14.37
N TYR A 48 -5.64 -7.79 13.46
CA TYR A 48 -5.97 -7.73 12.04
C TYR A 48 -5.71 -9.07 11.34
N SER A 49 -6.46 -9.30 10.26
CA SER A 49 -6.33 -10.48 9.41
C SER A 49 -6.70 -10.15 7.97
N ASP A 50 -6.01 -10.75 6.99
CA ASP A 50 -6.48 -10.77 5.60
C ASP A 50 -7.64 -11.77 5.49
N VAL A 51 -8.84 -11.28 5.19
CA VAL A 51 -10.05 -12.11 5.02
C VAL A 51 -10.22 -12.61 3.58
N GLY A 52 -9.23 -12.35 2.72
CA GLY A 52 -9.15 -12.86 1.36
C GLY A 52 -8.93 -11.74 0.34
N ASN A 53 -8.13 -12.05 -0.68
CA ASN A 53 -7.84 -11.15 -1.81
C ASN A 53 -7.27 -9.78 -1.40
N GLY A 54 -6.54 -9.67 -0.28
CA GLY A 54 -5.96 -8.40 0.16
C GLY A 54 -6.96 -7.44 0.81
N LEU A 55 -8.06 -7.97 1.34
CA LEU A 55 -9.02 -7.25 2.16
C LEU A 55 -8.68 -7.49 3.63
N TYR A 56 -8.23 -6.45 4.32
CA TYR A 56 -7.79 -6.55 5.71
C TYR A 56 -8.94 -6.19 6.65
N LYS A 57 -9.36 -7.14 7.48
CA LYS A 57 -10.24 -6.87 8.63
C LYS A 57 -9.38 -6.40 9.80
N ILE A 58 -9.68 -5.20 10.31
CA ILE A 58 -9.08 -4.61 11.51
C ILE A 58 -10.17 -4.61 12.58
N HIS A 59 -9.91 -5.32 13.67
CA HIS A 59 -10.85 -5.50 14.77
C HIS A 59 -10.27 -4.94 16.07
N ASP A 60 -11.04 -4.20 16.84
CA ASP A 60 -10.69 -3.77 18.20
C ASP A 60 -11.91 -3.76 19.13
N ASN A 61 -11.68 -3.59 20.45
CA ASN A 61 -12.72 -3.54 21.47
C ASN A 61 -13.36 -2.14 21.60
N PHE A 62 -13.16 -1.28 20.62
CA PHE A 62 -13.77 0.04 20.51
C PHE A 62 -13.54 0.91 21.76
N LEU A 63 -12.29 0.96 22.26
CA LEU A 63 -12.03 1.56 23.57
C LEU A 63 -12.31 3.07 23.62
N ASP A 64 -12.28 3.77 22.48
CA ASP A 64 -12.63 5.18 22.37
C ASP A 64 -14.14 5.46 22.51
N ALA A 65 -15.00 4.44 22.51
CA ALA A 65 -16.42 4.55 22.86
C ALA A 65 -16.70 4.42 24.37
N ASN A 66 -15.68 4.21 25.22
CA ASN A 66 -15.87 4.09 26.67
C ASN A 66 -16.16 5.44 27.31
N ILE A 67 -17.44 5.76 27.50
CA ILE A 67 -17.86 7.07 28.03
C ILE A 67 -18.37 6.89 29.47
N PRO A 68 -17.76 7.53 30.48
CA PRO A 68 -18.22 7.40 31.87
C PRO A 68 -19.66 7.87 32.08
N ASN A 69 -20.05 8.95 31.41
CA ASN A 69 -21.41 9.49 31.44
C ASN A 69 -21.77 10.16 30.11
N ILE A 70 -22.57 9.51 29.28
CA ILE A 70 -22.98 10.06 27.97
C ILE A 70 -23.83 11.34 28.10
N ARG A 71 -24.42 11.60 29.28
CA ARG A 71 -25.14 12.86 29.55
C ARG A 71 -24.25 14.10 29.56
N ASN A 72 -22.94 13.93 29.54
CA ASN A 72 -22.02 15.05 29.35
C ASN A 72 -22.11 15.62 27.91
N TYR A 73 -22.75 14.91 26.98
CA TYR A 73 -22.88 15.24 25.56
C TYR A 73 -24.33 15.53 25.13
N GLY A 74 -25.28 15.42 26.06
CA GLY A 74 -26.70 15.61 25.78
C GLY A 74 -27.61 15.12 26.89
N ASN A 75 -28.87 14.88 26.56
CA ASN A 75 -29.86 14.40 27.52
C ASN A 75 -29.74 12.90 27.83
N GLN A 76 -30.60 12.38 28.69
CA GLN A 76 -30.55 10.98 29.11
C GLN A 76 -31.06 9.99 28.05
N GLN A 77 -31.53 10.42 26.89
CA GLN A 77 -32.04 9.53 25.85
C GLN A 77 -30.91 9.19 24.89
N THR A 78 -30.64 7.91 24.63
CA THR A 78 -29.43 7.49 23.89
C THR A 78 -29.74 6.62 22.68
N GLY A 79 -28.94 6.76 21.63
CA GLY A 79 -29.01 5.97 20.40
C GLY A 79 -27.64 5.74 19.78
N LEU A 80 -27.59 5.03 18.67
CA LEU A 80 -26.42 4.91 17.80
C LEU A 80 -26.81 5.30 16.38
N GLU A 81 -26.03 6.19 15.78
CA GLU A 81 -26.20 6.61 14.39
C GLU A 81 -24.94 6.38 13.59
N ARG A 82 -25.14 5.91 12.36
CA ARG A 82 -24.13 5.92 11.32
C ARG A 82 -24.64 6.70 10.12
N THR A 83 -24.02 7.82 9.82
CA THR A 83 -24.35 8.68 8.65
C THR A 83 -23.64 8.25 7.38
N ASN A 84 -22.51 7.56 7.51
CA ASN A 84 -21.73 6.96 6.43
C ASN A 84 -20.84 5.86 7.01
N SER A 85 -20.53 4.86 6.20
CA SER A 85 -19.60 3.77 6.54
C SER A 85 -18.33 3.78 5.69
N LEU A 86 -18.32 4.48 4.56
CA LEU A 86 -17.22 4.42 3.59
C LEU A 86 -16.10 5.40 3.95
N ILE A 87 -14.87 4.93 3.87
CA ILE A 87 -13.65 5.71 4.08
C ILE A 87 -12.89 5.71 2.76
N ARG A 88 -12.62 6.90 2.21
CA ARG A 88 -11.85 7.06 0.98
C ARG A 88 -10.55 7.77 1.31
N ILE A 89 -9.44 7.08 1.07
CA ILE A 89 -8.11 7.53 1.47
C ILE A 89 -7.35 7.92 0.21
N LYS A 90 -7.14 9.21 0.03
CA LYS A 90 -6.34 9.72 -1.09
C LYS A 90 -4.86 9.49 -0.78
N MET A 91 -4.26 8.59 -1.55
CA MET A 91 -2.83 8.30 -1.51
C MET A 91 -2.09 9.29 -2.40
N THR A 92 -0.94 9.79 -1.95
CA THR A 92 -0.10 10.74 -2.71
C THR A 92 1.36 10.26 -2.68
N GLY A 93 1.99 10.19 -3.86
CA GLY A 93 3.39 9.80 -4.01
C GLY A 93 4.32 10.87 -3.48
N GLN A 94 5.30 10.49 -2.66
CA GLN A 94 6.22 11.43 -2.02
C GLN A 94 7.13 12.15 -3.01
N ARG A 95 7.57 11.48 -4.09
CA ARG A 95 8.54 12.04 -5.03
C ARG A 95 7.85 12.77 -6.19
N LEU A 96 6.81 12.15 -6.75
CA LEU A 96 6.21 12.60 -8.02
C LEU A 96 4.78 13.15 -7.84
N GLY A 97 4.19 13.06 -6.65
CA GLY A 97 2.88 13.66 -6.37
C GLY A 97 1.68 12.99 -7.04
N HIS A 98 1.87 11.87 -7.77
CA HIS A 98 0.75 11.11 -8.33
C HIS A 98 -0.18 10.59 -7.24
N THR A 99 -1.46 10.44 -7.57
CA THR A 99 -2.47 10.09 -6.57
C THR A 99 -3.39 8.96 -7.04
N PHE A 100 -3.80 8.13 -6.10
CA PHE A 100 -4.88 7.16 -6.27
C PHE A 100 -5.68 7.05 -4.96
N THR A 101 -6.78 6.31 -4.97
CA THR A 101 -7.64 6.15 -3.79
C THR A 101 -7.59 4.70 -3.29
N VAL A 102 -7.40 4.55 -1.99
CA VAL A 102 -7.64 3.30 -1.25
C VAL A 102 -9.01 3.40 -0.58
N ASN A 103 -9.79 2.33 -0.66
CA ASN A 103 -11.11 2.28 -0.04
C ASN A 103 -11.05 1.49 1.25
N ALA A 104 -11.79 1.94 2.24
CA ALA A 104 -12.01 1.25 3.50
C ALA A 104 -13.47 1.42 3.94
N LYS A 105 -13.90 0.61 4.90
CA LYS A 105 -15.25 0.64 5.43
C LYS A 105 -15.29 0.41 6.93
N TYR A 106 -15.91 1.34 7.64
CA TYR A 106 -16.32 1.19 9.03
C TYR A 106 -17.60 0.34 9.06
N ALA A 107 -17.45 -0.97 9.19
CA ALA A 107 -18.50 -1.92 8.86
C ALA A 107 -19.35 -2.32 10.06
N ASN A 108 -18.69 -2.65 11.17
CA ASN A 108 -19.37 -3.12 12.39
C ASN A 108 -18.94 -2.26 13.57
N SER A 109 -19.90 -1.93 14.44
CA SER A 109 -19.59 -1.44 15.77
C SER A 109 -20.66 -1.87 16.75
N GLU A 110 -20.23 -2.05 18.00
CA GLU A 110 -21.06 -2.47 19.11
C GLU A 110 -20.65 -1.74 20.38
N VAL A 111 -21.63 -1.20 21.09
CA VAL A 111 -21.47 -0.58 22.41
C VAL A 111 -22.56 -1.08 23.35
N ASN A 112 -22.22 -1.22 24.63
CA ASN A 112 -23.17 -1.48 25.69
C ASN A 112 -23.42 -0.20 26.49
N ILE A 113 -24.67 0.17 26.67
CA ILE A 113 -25.07 1.28 27.54
C ILE A 113 -25.74 0.71 28.78
N PHE A 114 -25.30 1.14 29.96
CA PHE A 114 -25.76 0.65 31.25
C PHE A 114 -26.58 1.70 31.99
N SER A 115 -27.84 1.37 32.35
CA SER A 115 -28.69 2.09 33.32
C SER A 115 -30.05 1.35 33.53
N PHE A 116 -31.02 1.95 34.22
CA PHE A 116 -32.39 1.46 34.36
C PHE A 116 -33.29 2.04 33.25
N ILE A 117 -33.96 1.19 32.48
CA ILE A 117 -34.76 1.59 31.31
C ILE A 117 -36.20 1.88 31.74
N VAL A 118 -36.74 3.02 31.34
CA VAL A 118 -38.19 3.31 31.43
C VAL A 118 -38.68 3.88 30.12
N GLY A 119 -39.59 3.13 29.49
CA GLY A 119 -40.65 3.56 28.59
C GLY A 119 -40.23 4.52 27.49
N GLY A 120 -40.10 3.99 26.26
CA GLY A 120 -39.41 4.66 25.16
C GLY A 120 -40.03 5.94 24.58
N PHE A 121 -39.19 6.64 23.82
CA PHE A 121 -39.59 7.68 22.87
C PHE A 121 -39.17 7.29 21.46
N THR A 122 -40.02 7.63 20.50
CA THR A 122 -39.91 7.28 19.09
C THR A 122 -38.96 8.24 18.38
N ASP A 123 -37.71 7.84 18.20
CA ASP A 123 -36.95 8.32 17.05
C ASP A 123 -37.09 7.32 15.89
N VAL A 124 -36.96 7.81 14.66
CA VAL A 124 -37.19 6.99 13.46
C VAL A 124 -36.00 6.04 13.29
N TYR A 125 -36.20 4.76 13.57
CA TYR A 125 -35.26 3.72 13.17
C TYR A 125 -35.03 3.78 11.65
N ARG A 126 -33.77 3.72 11.25
CA ARG A 126 -33.37 3.70 9.84
C ARG A 126 -32.33 2.61 9.64
N ASN A 127 -32.50 1.84 8.57
CA ASN A 127 -31.47 0.95 8.07
C ASN A 127 -31.46 1.06 6.54
N SER A 128 -30.36 1.60 6.01
CA SER A 128 -30.10 1.70 4.59
C SER A 128 -28.74 1.04 4.30
N GLY A 129 -28.76 -0.19 3.79
CA GLY A 129 -27.57 -0.92 3.37
C GLY A 129 -26.78 -1.61 4.49
N CYS A 130 -27.29 -1.62 5.73
CA CYS A 130 -26.72 -2.35 6.86
C CYS A 130 -27.37 -3.73 6.98
N SER A 131 -26.61 -4.74 7.43
CA SER A 131 -27.12 -6.10 7.62
C SER A 131 -27.90 -6.25 8.93
N ALA A 132 -27.52 -5.51 9.97
CA ALA A 132 -28.21 -5.47 11.25
C ALA A 132 -28.06 -4.09 11.90
N VAL A 133 -29.12 -3.64 12.57
CA VAL A 133 -29.14 -2.42 13.36
C VAL A 133 -29.96 -2.73 14.61
N GLU A 134 -29.33 -2.69 15.77
CA GLU A 134 -29.97 -3.00 17.05
C GLU A 134 -29.70 -1.87 18.06
N PRO A 135 -30.67 -1.52 18.91
CA PRO A 135 -32.02 -2.09 18.97
C PRO A 135 -32.92 -1.65 17.81
N ASN A 136 -33.64 -2.59 17.20
CA ASN A 136 -34.63 -2.38 16.13
C ASN A 136 -36.09 -2.29 16.62
N ARG A 137 -36.28 -2.24 17.93
CA ARG A 137 -37.59 -2.10 18.58
C ARG A 137 -37.43 -1.40 19.92
N ILE A 138 -38.54 -0.88 20.42
CA ILE A 138 -38.60 -0.30 21.76
C ILE A 138 -38.29 -1.39 22.80
N ILE A 139 -37.40 -1.07 23.73
CA ILE A 139 -36.99 -2.00 24.80
C ILE A 139 -37.96 -1.88 25.98
N PRO A 140 -38.53 -3.00 26.47
CA PRO A 140 -39.42 -3.00 27.64
C PRO A 140 -38.72 -2.47 28.90
N ASN A 141 -39.50 -1.89 29.82
CA ASN A 141 -38.99 -1.35 31.09
C ASN A 141 -38.27 -2.42 31.91
N GLY A 142 -37.11 -2.07 32.49
CA GLY A 142 -36.34 -2.97 33.35
C GLY A 142 -34.91 -2.49 33.59
N ALA A 143 -34.30 -2.95 34.69
CA ALA A 143 -32.87 -2.76 34.94
C ALA A 143 -32.08 -3.66 33.97
N GLY A 144 -31.29 -3.08 33.06
CA GLY A 144 -30.57 -3.87 32.08
C GLY A 144 -29.54 -3.11 31.25
N PHE A 145 -28.58 -3.86 30.72
CA PHE A 145 -27.69 -3.38 29.67
C PHE A 145 -28.46 -3.35 28.35
N VAL A 146 -28.27 -2.29 27.56
CA VAL A 146 -28.73 -2.24 26.17
C VAL A 146 -27.52 -2.32 25.27
N THR A 147 -27.52 -3.30 24.39
CA THR A 147 -26.54 -3.43 23.32
C THR A 147 -27.02 -2.64 22.11
N TYR A 148 -26.20 -1.70 21.68
CA TYR A 148 -26.34 -0.98 20.43
C TYR A 148 -25.35 -1.53 19.43
N MET A 149 -25.82 -1.89 18.24
CA MET A 149 -25.00 -2.50 17.21
C MET A 149 -25.42 -2.02 15.83
N ILE A 150 -24.46 -1.66 14.99
CA ILE A 150 -24.68 -1.48 13.55
C ILE A 150 -23.68 -2.37 12.82
N SER A 151 -24.19 -3.37 12.11
CA SER A 151 -23.39 -4.31 11.32
C SER A 151 -23.65 -4.14 9.83
N SER A 152 -22.65 -4.39 9.01
CA SER A 152 -22.78 -4.37 7.55
C SER A 152 -21.80 -5.32 6.88
N SER A 153 -21.99 -5.55 5.58
CA SER A 153 -21.04 -6.33 4.78
C SER A 153 -19.65 -5.69 4.74
N ASP A 154 -18.63 -6.49 4.52
CA ASP A 154 -17.24 -6.08 4.26
C ASP A 154 -17.02 -5.34 2.93
N ASN A 155 -17.99 -5.39 1.99
CA ASN A 155 -17.92 -4.68 0.72
C ASN A 155 -17.72 -3.16 0.91
N VAL A 156 -16.50 -2.68 0.62
CA VAL A 156 -16.03 -1.29 0.75
C VAL A 156 -16.65 -0.29 -0.23
N ASN A 157 -17.53 -0.75 -1.13
CA ASN A 157 -18.27 0.11 -2.06
C ASN A 157 -19.74 0.27 -1.67
N ASN A 158 -20.26 -0.56 -0.76
CA ASN A 158 -21.64 -0.51 -0.33
C ASN A 158 -21.78 0.28 0.97
N ASN A 159 -22.46 1.41 0.93
CA ASN A 159 -22.62 2.25 2.12
C ASN A 159 -23.71 1.69 3.07
N CYS A 160 -23.43 1.73 4.37
CA CYS A 160 -24.37 1.47 5.45
C CYS A 160 -24.63 2.79 6.21
N VAL A 161 -25.90 3.21 6.21
CA VAL A 161 -26.42 4.34 6.97
C VAL A 161 -27.53 3.82 7.87
N ALA A 162 -27.43 4.10 9.16
CA ALA A 162 -28.33 3.53 10.14
C ALA A 162 -28.62 4.49 11.30
N HIS A 163 -29.78 4.27 11.90
CA HIS A 163 -30.23 4.92 13.12
C HIS A 163 -30.95 3.87 13.96
N THR A 164 -30.47 3.62 15.17
CA THR A 164 -31.17 2.73 16.12
C THR A 164 -32.40 3.43 16.69
N PHE A 165 -33.24 2.71 17.41
CA PHE A 165 -34.16 3.37 18.34
C PHE A 165 -33.39 4.03 19.48
N ASP A 166 -33.91 5.17 19.93
CA ASP A 166 -33.45 5.81 21.16
C ASP A 166 -34.08 5.10 22.37
N THR A 167 -33.28 4.90 23.42
CA THR A 167 -33.81 4.45 24.71
C THR A 167 -33.75 5.58 25.73
N ASP A 168 -34.83 5.72 26.51
CA ASP A 168 -34.88 6.63 27.65
C ASP A 168 -34.52 5.87 28.93
N TRP A 169 -33.72 6.53 29.75
CA TRP A 169 -33.18 5.97 30.97
C TRP A 169 -33.80 6.70 32.15
N ALA A 170 -34.47 5.96 33.05
CA ALA A 170 -35.25 6.55 34.16
C ALA A 170 -34.39 7.11 35.26
N PHE A 171 -33.88 8.30 35.04
CA PHE A 171 -33.24 9.10 36.06
C PHE A 171 -34.23 9.63 37.11
N TRP A 172 -35.49 9.82 36.74
CA TRP A 172 -36.53 10.40 37.63
C TRP A 172 -37.16 9.38 38.59
N LEU A 173 -37.09 8.08 38.25
CA LEU A 173 -37.72 7.01 39.04
C LEU A 173 -36.69 6.22 39.87
N TYR A 174 -35.41 6.23 39.46
CA TYR A 174 -34.31 5.56 40.17
C TYR A 174 -33.08 6.47 40.17
N ASN A 175 -32.34 6.49 41.27
CA ASN A 175 -31.10 7.27 41.36
C ASN A 175 -30.01 6.62 40.48
N VAL A 176 -29.96 7.01 39.20
CA VAL A 176 -28.90 6.60 38.26
C VAL A 176 -27.85 7.72 38.17
N PRO A 177 -26.72 7.62 38.89
CA PRO A 177 -25.74 8.70 38.93
C PRO A 177 -25.05 8.95 37.58
N GLN A 178 -24.97 7.94 36.70
CA GLN A 178 -24.34 8.04 35.38
C GLN A 178 -24.92 7.05 34.38
N ILE A 179 -24.95 7.42 33.10
CA ILE A 179 -25.28 6.52 31.99
C ILE A 179 -23.97 6.19 31.29
N LYS A 180 -23.42 5.02 31.60
CA LYS A 180 -22.10 4.60 31.12
C LYS A 180 -22.23 3.91 29.77
N VAL A 181 -21.34 4.25 28.84
CA VAL A 181 -21.15 3.55 27.57
C VAL A 181 -19.87 2.73 27.64
N GLN A 182 -19.93 1.50 27.15
CA GLN A 182 -18.79 0.60 27.04
C GLN A 182 -18.64 0.18 25.59
N GLY A 183 -17.47 0.42 25.01
CA GLY A 183 -17.09 -0.17 23.73
C GLY A 183 -17.04 -1.69 23.85
N VAL A 184 -17.60 -2.40 22.87
CA VAL A 184 -17.57 -3.87 22.82
C VAL A 184 -16.72 -4.32 21.65
N SER A 185 -17.04 -3.85 20.45
CA SER A 185 -16.31 -4.23 19.24
C SER A 185 -16.43 -3.18 18.15
N ARG A 186 -15.42 -3.13 17.28
CA ARG A 186 -15.44 -2.40 16.03
C ARG A 186 -14.67 -3.18 14.98
N ASP A 187 -15.26 -3.30 13.78
CA ASP A 187 -14.60 -3.85 12.60
C ASP A 187 -14.50 -2.79 11.51
N VAL A 188 -13.27 -2.57 11.03
CA VAL A 188 -12.96 -1.75 9.85
C VAL A 188 -12.28 -2.61 8.80
N TYR A 189 -12.76 -2.54 7.56
CA TYR A 189 -12.18 -3.27 6.44
C TYR A 189 -11.36 -2.32 5.57
N LEU A 190 -10.13 -2.69 5.24
CA LEU A 190 -9.22 -1.94 4.39
C LEU A 190 -8.92 -2.73 3.11
N ASP A 191 -9.33 -2.20 1.96
CA ASP A 191 -9.20 -2.88 0.67
C ASP A 191 -7.91 -2.45 -0.06
N ILE A 192 -6.85 -3.24 0.12
CA ILE A 192 -5.59 -3.09 -0.63
C ILE A 192 -5.65 -3.90 -1.92
N GLY A 193 -6.31 -5.06 -1.89
CA GLY A 193 -6.47 -5.92 -3.06
C GLY A 193 -7.18 -5.27 -4.23
N GLY A 194 -8.17 -4.41 -3.97
CA GLY A 194 -8.90 -3.63 -4.96
C GLY A 194 -8.00 -2.74 -5.82
N LEU A 195 -6.81 -2.36 -5.32
CA LEU A 195 -5.82 -1.62 -6.09
C LEU A 195 -5.35 -2.38 -7.33
N ASN A 196 -5.32 -3.70 -7.30
CA ASN A 196 -4.90 -4.52 -8.45
C ASN A 196 -5.82 -4.31 -9.67
N ASN A 197 -7.10 -4.06 -9.41
CA ASN A 197 -8.10 -3.78 -10.43
C ASN A 197 -8.19 -2.29 -10.80
N SER A 198 -7.63 -1.40 -9.98
CA SER A 198 -7.64 0.05 -10.19
C SER A 198 -6.69 0.48 -11.30
N LYS A 199 -7.24 1.03 -12.39
CA LYS A 199 -6.43 1.66 -13.44
C LYS A 199 -5.57 2.79 -12.87
N ALA A 200 -6.15 3.61 -12.00
CA ALA A 200 -5.43 4.72 -11.36
C ALA A 200 -4.18 4.22 -10.60
N TYR A 201 -4.29 3.12 -9.83
CA TYR A 201 -3.12 2.53 -9.17
C TYR A 201 -2.11 1.93 -10.15
N ARG A 202 -2.57 1.32 -11.26
CA ARG A 202 -1.67 0.76 -12.27
C ARG A 202 -0.85 1.83 -12.97
N ASP A 203 -1.48 2.95 -13.30
CA ASP A 203 -0.86 4.05 -14.06
C ASP A 203 0.17 4.84 -13.24
N VAL A 204 0.10 4.85 -11.90
CA VAL A 204 1.10 5.58 -11.12
C VAL A 204 2.45 4.86 -11.12
N PRO A 205 3.59 5.57 -11.05
CA PRO A 205 4.91 4.95 -11.01
C PRO A 205 5.24 4.24 -9.69
N PRO A 206 6.36 3.50 -9.61
CA PRO A 206 6.95 3.10 -8.34
C PRO A 206 7.30 4.32 -7.48
N ASP A 207 6.78 4.37 -6.26
CA ASP A 207 7.01 5.44 -5.27
C ASP A 207 6.56 4.95 -3.88
N ILE A 208 6.82 5.77 -2.86
CA ILE A 208 6.20 5.65 -1.54
C ILE A 208 4.95 6.55 -1.54
N TYR A 209 3.79 5.93 -1.38
CA TYR A 209 2.51 6.62 -1.34
C TYR A 209 2.01 6.71 0.09
N THR A 210 1.68 7.91 0.55
CA THR A 210 1.09 8.12 1.88
C THR A 210 -0.31 8.69 1.76
N GLY A 211 -1.18 8.31 2.69
CA GLY A 211 -2.55 8.81 2.75
C GLY A 211 -3.05 8.87 4.19
N VAL A 212 -3.86 9.88 4.47
CA VAL A 212 -4.51 10.06 5.77
C VAL A 212 -5.99 10.29 5.54
N ALA A 213 -6.84 9.64 6.34
CA ALA A 213 -8.27 9.91 6.36
C ALA A 213 -8.84 9.78 7.77
N ILE A 214 -9.77 10.67 8.10
CA ILE A 214 -10.50 10.64 9.37
C ILE A 214 -11.93 10.21 9.08
N TYR A 215 -12.31 9.06 9.62
CA TYR A 215 -13.71 8.67 9.68
C TYR A 215 -14.39 9.36 10.85
N SER A 216 -15.57 9.91 10.60
CA SER A 216 -16.39 10.56 11.63
C SER A 216 -17.89 10.35 11.39
N GLY A 217 -18.22 9.20 10.79
CA GLY A 217 -19.58 8.87 10.37
C GLY A 217 -20.45 8.27 11.46
N GLU A 218 -19.91 7.98 12.65
CA GLU A 218 -20.61 7.34 13.74
C GLU A 218 -20.74 8.26 14.97
N THR A 219 -21.94 8.25 15.56
CA THR A 219 -22.28 9.05 16.74
C THR A 219 -23.01 8.17 17.75
N ILE A 220 -22.50 8.10 18.97
CA ILE A 220 -23.25 7.61 20.12
C ILE A 220 -24.13 8.79 20.56
N LYS A 221 -25.39 8.74 20.17
CA LYS A 221 -26.29 9.87 20.21
C LYS A 221 -26.89 10.12 21.56
N ASN A 222 -27.25 11.38 21.76
CA ASN A 222 -28.35 11.78 22.62
C ASN A 222 -29.48 12.36 21.77
N ARG A 223 -30.74 12.17 22.17
CA ARG A 223 -31.87 12.77 21.44
C ARG A 223 -31.79 14.30 21.40
N VAL A 224 -31.33 14.88 22.51
CA VAL A 224 -31.06 16.32 22.63
C VAL A 224 -29.59 16.51 22.96
N GLY A 225 -28.93 17.42 22.22
CA GLY A 225 -27.49 17.64 22.28
C GLY A 225 -26.77 17.09 21.05
N ASP A 226 -25.45 17.17 21.05
CA ASP A 226 -24.61 16.76 19.90
C ASP A 226 -24.23 15.27 19.95
N GLY A 227 -24.39 14.62 21.10
CA GLY A 227 -23.91 13.26 21.32
C GLY A 227 -22.39 13.16 21.31
N TYR A 228 -21.87 11.94 21.42
CA TYR A 228 -20.44 11.67 21.29
C TYR A 228 -20.10 11.20 19.88
N LYS A 229 -19.38 12.04 19.14
CA LYS A 229 -18.91 11.73 17.80
C LYS A 229 -17.63 10.90 17.84
N VAL A 230 -17.65 9.76 17.17
CA VAL A 230 -16.52 8.83 17.10
C VAL A 230 -15.60 9.25 15.96
N TYR A 231 -14.30 9.32 16.25
CA TYR A 231 -13.27 9.61 15.27
C TYR A 231 -12.33 8.42 15.12
N TYR A 232 -12.14 7.95 13.89
CA TYR A 232 -11.22 6.86 13.57
C TYR A 232 -10.24 7.32 12.48
N ASN A 233 -8.99 7.53 12.89
CA ASN A 233 -7.93 8.05 12.04
C ASN A 233 -7.21 6.90 11.32
N ASN A 234 -7.04 7.03 10.01
CA ASN A 234 -6.35 6.06 9.18
C ASN A 234 -5.10 6.71 8.59
N ASN A 235 -3.94 6.16 8.88
CA ASN A 235 -2.67 6.53 8.28
C ASN A 235 -2.17 5.34 7.46
N ILE A 236 -1.95 5.52 6.16
CA ILE A 236 -1.53 4.44 5.27
C ILE A 236 -0.24 4.84 4.55
N THR A 237 0.70 3.90 4.49
CA THR A 237 1.86 3.94 3.61
C THR A 237 1.85 2.73 2.70
N ILE A 238 1.95 2.94 1.38
CA ILE A 238 2.12 1.89 0.39
C ILE A 238 3.44 2.14 -0.33
N ILE A 239 4.39 1.22 -0.21
CA ILE A 239 5.61 1.20 -1.01
C ILE A 239 5.30 0.40 -2.27
N LYS A 240 5.20 1.07 -3.41
CA LYS A 240 5.01 0.43 -4.71
C LYS A 240 6.39 0.19 -5.33
N ASN A 241 6.85 -1.06 -5.27
CA ASN A 241 8.17 -1.43 -5.77
C ASN A 241 8.20 -1.43 -7.31
N PRO A 242 9.36 -1.11 -7.90
CA PRO A 242 9.55 -1.23 -9.33
C PRO A 242 9.64 -2.71 -9.71
N TYR A 243 9.20 -3.03 -10.92
CA TYR A 243 9.26 -4.39 -11.44
C TYR A 243 9.42 -4.37 -12.96
N PHE A 244 9.99 -5.44 -13.50
CA PHE A 244 9.98 -5.68 -14.94
C PHE A 244 8.72 -6.45 -15.33
N GLU A 245 8.09 -6.03 -16.41
CA GLU A 245 7.12 -6.86 -17.12
C GLU A 245 7.82 -7.87 -18.05
N GLY A 246 9.03 -7.54 -18.48
CA GLY A 246 9.91 -8.45 -19.23
C GLY A 246 11.03 -7.72 -19.95
N VAL A 247 11.98 -8.49 -20.50
CA VAL A 247 13.03 -7.97 -21.39
C VAL A 247 12.87 -8.65 -22.75
N ALA A 248 12.74 -7.85 -23.81
CA ALA A 248 12.65 -8.32 -25.17
C ALA A 248 13.99 -8.10 -25.89
N ILE A 249 14.48 -9.14 -26.55
CA ILE A 249 15.60 -9.11 -27.49
C ILE A 249 15.04 -9.56 -28.84
N PRO A 250 15.38 -8.91 -29.97
CA PRO A 250 14.90 -9.35 -31.28
C PRO A 250 15.22 -10.82 -31.52
N ALA A 251 14.26 -11.55 -32.09
CA ALA A 251 14.48 -12.92 -32.53
C ALA A 251 15.40 -12.92 -33.77
N GLY A 252 16.54 -13.58 -33.66
CA GLY A 252 17.49 -13.74 -34.77
C GLY A 252 18.88 -14.16 -34.29
N ASP A 253 19.71 -14.58 -35.24
CA ASP A 253 21.10 -14.92 -34.98
C ASP A 253 21.91 -13.64 -34.73
N ASN A 254 22.66 -13.62 -33.63
CA ASN A 254 23.51 -12.48 -33.25
C ASN A 254 24.90 -12.66 -33.88
N ILE A 255 25.01 -12.37 -35.18
CA ILE A 255 26.22 -12.61 -35.98
C ILE A 255 27.07 -11.35 -36.06
N PHE A 256 28.37 -11.46 -35.79
CA PHE A 256 29.32 -10.36 -35.99
C PHE A 256 29.45 -10.01 -37.48
N ASP A 257 29.39 -8.72 -37.79
CA ASP A 257 29.84 -8.20 -39.08
C ASP A 257 31.37 -8.13 -39.05
N VAL A 258 32.01 -9.02 -39.82
CA VAL A 258 33.46 -9.23 -39.83
C VAL A 258 34.06 -8.67 -41.12
N ARG A 259 35.09 -7.85 -40.97
CA ARG A 259 35.86 -7.30 -42.08
C ARG A 259 37.35 -7.32 -41.81
N THR A 260 38.15 -7.45 -42.87
CA THR A 260 39.60 -7.29 -42.79
C THR A 260 39.96 -5.84 -43.09
N THR A 261 40.81 -5.23 -42.26
CA THR A 261 41.31 -3.86 -42.47
C THR A 261 42.80 -3.83 -42.14
N GLY A 262 43.63 -3.66 -43.18
CA GLY A 262 45.08 -3.78 -43.04
C GLY A 262 45.48 -5.17 -42.55
N ASN A 263 46.25 -5.22 -41.46
CA ASN A 263 46.69 -6.46 -40.83
C ASN A 263 45.71 -7.03 -39.80
N ASN A 264 44.54 -6.40 -39.59
CA ASN A 264 43.58 -6.82 -38.57
C ASN A 264 42.30 -7.37 -39.17
N ILE A 265 41.71 -8.34 -38.48
CA ILE A 265 40.33 -8.76 -38.64
C ILE A 265 39.52 -8.10 -37.52
N ILE A 266 38.50 -7.34 -37.90
CA ILE A 266 37.66 -6.58 -36.99
C ILE A 266 36.24 -7.11 -37.10
N GLY A 267 35.61 -7.39 -35.96
CA GLY A 267 34.20 -7.77 -35.89
C GLY A 267 33.40 -6.77 -35.06
N ASN A 268 32.18 -6.46 -35.49
CA ASN A 268 31.24 -5.63 -34.73
C ASN A 268 29.86 -6.29 -34.68
N LEU A 269 29.19 -6.21 -33.54
CA LEU A 269 27.84 -6.74 -33.32
C LEU A 269 27.05 -5.77 -32.45
N ILE A 270 25.82 -5.47 -32.86
CA ILE A 270 24.87 -4.64 -32.11
C ILE A 270 23.60 -5.44 -31.87
N ILE A 271 23.24 -5.62 -30.60
CA ILE A 271 22.02 -6.34 -30.19
C ILE A 271 21.12 -5.37 -29.44
N PRO A 272 20.04 -4.84 -30.04
CA PRO A 272 19.11 -4.00 -29.33
C PRO A 272 18.27 -4.84 -28.35
N TYR A 273 17.79 -4.21 -27.29
CA TYR A 273 16.87 -4.83 -26.33
C TYR A 273 15.92 -3.78 -25.75
N VAL A 274 14.78 -4.23 -25.25
CA VAL A 274 13.77 -3.39 -24.60
C VAL A 274 13.43 -3.98 -23.25
N ILE A 275 13.55 -3.18 -22.19
CA ILE A 275 13.10 -3.52 -20.86
C ILE A 275 11.70 -2.90 -20.68
N ASN A 276 10.68 -3.75 -20.54
CA ASN A 276 9.30 -3.33 -20.30
C ASN A 276 9.01 -3.27 -18.79
N GLY A 277 8.30 -2.23 -18.37
CA GLY A 277 7.97 -1.97 -16.96
C GLY A 277 7.75 -0.47 -16.75
N HIS A 278 7.40 -0.05 -15.55
CA HIS A 278 7.21 1.37 -15.26
C HIS A 278 8.41 1.94 -14.48
N PHE A 279 9.15 2.85 -15.12
CA PHE A 279 10.41 3.40 -14.60
C PHE A 279 10.31 4.90 -14.37
N THR A 280 11.01 5.38 -13.35
CA THR A 280 11.15 6.79 -12.98
C THR A 280 12.62 7.20 -13.01
N PRO A 281 12.94 8.50 -13.03
CA PRO A 281 14.31 9.01 -12.91
C PRO A 281 15.10 8.49 -11.69
N TYR A 282 14.40 8.05 -10.65
CA TYR A 282 14.99 7.58 -9.40
C TYR A 282 15.30 6.08 -9.40
N ASN A 283 14.74 5.31 -10.34
CA ASN A 283 15.01 3.90 -10.41
C ASN A 283 16.45 3.63 -10.87
N ARG A 284 17.02 2.54 -10.36
CA ARG A 284 18.32 2.03 -10.78
C ARG A 284 18.14 0.65 -11.39
N ILE A 285 18.82 0.40 -12.50
CA ILE A 285 18.85 -0.88 -13.19
C ILE A 285 20.21 -1.48 -12.96
N ILE A 286 20.23 -2.65 -12.34
CA ILE A 286 21.44 -3.42 -12.13
C ILE A 286 21.48 -4.47 -13.23
N LEU A 287 22.55 -4.47 -14.02
CA LEU A 287 22.77 -5.40 -15.12
C LEU A 287 24.02 -6.21 -14.84
N ASN A 288 23.84 -7.52 -14.78
CA ASN A 288 24.93 -8.49 -14.74
C ASN A 288 24.92 -9.29 -16.04
N VAL A 289 26.06 -9.35 -16.72
CA VAL A 289 26.24 -10.18 -17.91
C VAL A 289 27.33 -11.19 -17.65
N THR A 290 27.03 -12.46 -17.90
CA THR A 290 27.98 -13.56 -17.81
C THR A 290 28.17 -14.20 -19.17
N SER A 291 29.38 -14.68 -19.44
CA SER A 291 29.74 -15.39 -20.67
C SER A 291 30.18 -16.81 -20.33
N SER A 292 29.74 -17.77 -21.14
CA SER A 292 30.16 -19.17 -21.05
C SER A 292 31.64 -19.38 -21.36
N ASN A 293 32.25 -18.52 -22.19
CA ASN A 293 33.67 -18.61 -22.56
C ASN A 293 34.53 -17.43 -22.05
N GLY A 294 34.04 -16.66 -21.08
CA GLY A 294 34.79 -15.54 -20.48
C GLY A 294 34.98 -14.37 -21.44
N PHE A 295 33.95 -14.02 -22.20
CA PHE A 295 33.91 -12.96 -23.22
C PHE A 295 34.90 -13.21 -24.36
N LYS A 296 34.94 -14.46 -24.83
CA LYS A 296 35.77 -14.89 -25.95
C LYS A 296 34.95 -15.76 -26.88
N LEU A 297 34.92 -15.42 -28.16
CA LEU A 297 34.36 -16.31 -29.17
C LEU A 297 35.28 -17.51 -29.30
N LYS A 298 34.77 -18.72 -29.05
CA LYS A 298 35.54 -19.94 -29.08
C LYS A 298 35.20 -20.71 -30.35
N ASP A 299 36.23 -21.18 -31.04
CA ASP A 299 36.04 -22.07 -32.18
C ASP A 299 35.47 -23.41 -31.71
N ILE A 300 34.46 -23.90 -32.41
CA ILE A 300 33.85 -25.21 -32.14
C ILE A 300 34.85 -26.34 -32.40
N SER A 301 35.77 -26.15 -33.36
CA SER A 301 36.67 -27.21 -33.84
C SER A 301 38.08 -27.15 -33.25
N SER A 302 38.45 -26.07 -32.56
CA SER A 302 39.81 -25.87 -32.03
C SER A 302 39.84 -25.24 -30.64
N LYS A 303 41.05 -25.04 -30.09
CA LYS A 303 41.24 -24.32 -28.82
C LYS A 303 41.40 -22.82 -29.00
N ASN A 304 41.25 -22.31 -30.22
CA ASN A 304 41.44 -20.88 -30.47
C ASN A 304 40.25 -20.08 -29.95
N SER A 305 40.55 -18.87 -29.52
CA SER A 305 39.54 -17.97 -28.98
C SER A 305 39.84 -16.54 -29.38
N ILE A 306 38.81 -15.79 -29.72
CA ILE A 306 38.88 -14.37 -30.08
C ILE A 306 38.28 -13.57 -28.92
N PRO A 307 39.09 -12.87 -28.11
CA PRO A 307 38.56 -12.02 -27.05
C PRO A 307 37.82 -10.82 -27.66
N TYR A 308 36.69 -10.46 -27.06
CA TYR A 308 35.91 -9.30 -27.48
C TYR A 308 35.61 -8.39 -26.29
N SER A 309 35.30 -7.13 -26.60
CA SER A 309 34.78 -6.15 -25.67
C SER A 309 33.26 -6.11 -25.78
N LEU A 310 32.57 -5.99 -24.65
CA LEU A 310 31.12 -5.85 -24.58
C LEU A 310 30.77 -4.60 -23.79
N SER A 311 29.80 -3.85 -24.30
CA SER A 311 29.29 -2.66 -23.64
C SER A 311 27.80 -2.52 -23.87
N THR A 312 27.15 -1.68 -23.09
CA THR A 312 25.74 -1.37 -23.27
C THR A 312 25.45 0.12 -23.15
N ARG A 313 24.35 0.56 -23.77
CA ARG A 313 23.72 1.87 -23.59
C ARG A 313 22.23 1.68 -23.38
N ILE A 314 21.64 2.41 -22.44
CA ILE A 314 20.18 2.46 -22.20
C ILE A 314 19.71 3.92 -22.26
N GLY A 315 18.58 4.19 -22.89
CA GLY A 315 17.91 5.50 -22.85
C GLY A 315 18.74 6.67 -23.41
N GLY A 316 19.63 6.41 -24.37
CA GLY A 316 20.52 7.44 -24.93
C GLY A 316 21.65 7.90 -23.99
N GLN A 317 21.85 7.22 -22.86
CA GLN A 317 22.85 7.57 -21.86
C GLN A 317 24.30 7.14 -22.21
N LYS A 318 25.20 7.40 -21.24
CA LYS A 318 26.60 6.95 -21.15
C LYS A 318 26.76 5.46 -21.51
N ARG A 319 27.87 5.13 -22.17
CA ARG A 319 28.29 3.75 -22.47
C ARG A 319 28.80 3.10 -21.18
N TYR A 320 28.23 1.96 -20.81
CA TYR A 320 28.66 1.13 -19.69
C TYR A 320 29.46 -0.05 -20.24
N SER A 321 30.70 -0.23 -19.80
CA SER A 321 31.54 -1.36 -20.22
C SER A 321 31.22 -2.57 -19.37
N LEU A 322 30.86 -3.68 -20.01
CA LEU A 322 30.50 -4.97 -19.37
C LEU A 322 31.68 -5.95 -19.41
N ALA A 323 32.47 -5.90 -20.49
CA ALA A 323 33.74 -6.60 -20.61
C ALA A 323 34.69 -5.81 -21.52
N THR A 324 35.98 -5.92 -21.25
CA THR A 324 37.04 -5.31 -22.05
C THR A 324 38.03 -6.39 -22.47
N SER A 325 38.14 -6.64 -23.79
CA SER A 325 39.10 -7.59 -24.36
C SER A 325 39.12 -8.97 -23.67
N GLY A 326 37.94 -9.58 -23.47
CA GLY A 326 37.83 -10.89 -22.83
C GLY A 326 37.98 -10.92 -21.31
N VAL A 327 37.84 -9.76 -20.64
CA VAL A 327 37.84 -9.65 -19.18
C VAL A 327 36.53 -9.01 -18.74
N SER A 328 35.78 -9.69 -17.86
CA SER A 328 34.54 -9.16 -17.30
C SER A 328 34.81 -7.96 -16.39
N ASN A 329 33.97 -6.93 -16.50
CA ASN A 329 33.94 -5.79 -15.57
C ASN A 329 32.89 -5.98 -14.46
N GLY A 330 32.22 -7.14 -14.41
CA GLY A 330 31.23 -7.48 -13.41
C GLY A 330 29.87 -6.81 -13.63
N THR A 331 29.20 -6.49 -12.53
CA THR A 331 27.86 -5.89 -12.53
C THR A 331 27.92 -4.38 -12.73
N VAL A 332 27.07 -3.84 -13.59
CA VAL A 332 26.92 -2.40 -13.81
C VAL A 332 25.61 -1.89 -13.27
N THR A 333 25.62 -0.71 -12.64
CA THR A 333 24.41 -0.03 -12.20
C THR A 333 24.16 1.20 -13.08
N ILE A 334 22.97 1.25 -13.64
CA ILE A 334 22.50 2.29 -14.54
C ILE A 334 21.45 3.09 -13.77
N GLY A 335 21.65 4.40 -13.63
CA GLY A 335 20.75 5.27 -12.87
C GLY A 335 20.48 6.59 -13.60
N ASN A 336 19.81 7.52 -12.90
CA ASN A 336 19.44 8.84 -13.44
C ASN A 336 18.71 8.73 -14.77
N LEU A 337 17.69 7.88 -14.84
CA LEU A 337 16.87 7.76 -16.04
C LEU A 337 16.28 9.14 -16.38
N SER A 338 16.20 9.46 -17.67
CA SER A 338 15.88 10.84 -18.09
C SER A 338 14.50 11.27 -17.62
N ASN A 339 13.50 10.42 -17.84
CA ASN A 339 12.09 10.70 -17.62
C ASN A 339 11.38 9.47 -17.06
N GLU A 340 10.13 9.64 -16.63
CA GLU A 340 9.19 8.53 -16.46
C GLU A 340 8.97 7.84 -17.82
N SER A 341 9.02 6.50 -17.85
CA SER A 341 8.84 5.71 -19.07
C SER A 341 8.27 4.32 -18.78
N TYR A 342 7.46 3.82 -19.72
CA TYR A 342 6.91 2.46 -19.71
C TYR A 342 7.81 1.42 -20.40
N ALA A 343 8.89 1.88 -21.01
CA ALA A 343 9.89 1.02 -21.63
C ALA A 343 11.25 1.72 -21.68
N LEU A 344 12.32 0.95 -21.50
CA LEU A 344 13.67 1.43 -21.67
C LEU A 344 14.34 0.67 -22.80
N GLN A 345 14.74 1.42 -23.82
CA GLN A 345 15.44 0.86 -24.97
C GLN A 345 16.94 0.90 -24.70
N GLY A 346 17.60 -0.21 -24.96
CA GLY A 346 19.04 -0.32 -24.90
C GLY A 346 19.62 -1.09 -26.07
N LYS A 347 20.95 -1.12 -26.13
CA LYS A 347 21.68 -1.96 -27.06
C LYS A 347 22.99 -2.43 -26.45
N PHE A 348 23.27 -3.71 -26.64
CA PHE A 348 24.61 -4.24 -26.48
C PHE A 348 25.43 -3.90 -27.71
N GLU A 349 26.64 -3.39 -27.50
CA GLU A 349 27.62 -3.11 -28.54
C GLU A 349 28.85 -3.95 -28.21
N SER A 350 29.17 -4.90 -29.11
CA SER A 350 30.28 -5.82 -28.99
C SER A 350 31.24 -5.64 -30.14
N ASP A 351 32.54 -5.66 -29.85
CA ASP A 351 33.59 -5.48 -30.85
C ASP A 351 34.83 -6.32 -30.54
N PHE A 352 35.52 -6.77 -31.58
CA PHE A 352 36.85 -7.40 -31.46
C PHE A 352 37.78 -6.93 -32.57
N SER A 353 39.08 -7.02 -32.31
CA SER A 353 40.13 -6.81 -33.30
C SER A 353 41.28 -7.77 -33.02
N ILE A 354 41.65 -8.59 -34.01
CA ILE A 354 42.77 -9.54 -33.92
C ILE A 354 43.70 -9.40 -35.13
N ASP A 355 44.98 -9.75 -34.96
CA ASP A 355 45.94 -9.79 -36.06
C ASP A 355 45.62 -10.96 -37.00
N LYS A 356 45.54 -10.67 -38.29
CA LYS A 356 45.25 -11.63 -39.36
C LYS A 356 46.23 -12.81 -39.37
N SER A 357 47.49 -12.62 -38.98
CA SER A 357 48.50 -13.68 -38.90
C SER A 357 48.21 -14.71 -37.80
N THR A 358 47.43 -14.33 -36.79
CA THR A 358 47.04 -15.19 -35.67
C THR A 358 45.66 -15.82 -35.85
N ALA A 359 44.90 -15.36 -36.85
CA ALA A 359 43.54 -15.81 -37.10
C ALA A 359 43.52 -17.18 -37.81
N GLN A 360 42.66 -18.08 -37.35
CA GLN A 360 42.37 -19.36 -38.02
C GLN A 360 40.93 -19.36 -38.52
N ALA A 361 40.71 -19.90 -39.72
CA ALA A 361 39.37 -20.09 -40.26
C ALA A 361 38.59 -21.12 -39.43
N GLY A 362 37.35 -20.79 -39.09
CA GLY A 362 36.48 -21.63 -38.28
C GLY A 362 35.22 -20.87 -37.84
N ASP A 363 34.31 -21.60 -37.22
CA ASP A 363 33.07 -21.06 -36.67
C ASP A 363 33.26 -20.79 -35.18
N TYR A 364 33.28 -19.49 -34.83
CA TYR A 364 33.50 -19.05 -33.46
C TYR A 364 32.18 -18.58 -32.84
N SER A 365 31.90 -19.02 -31.61
CA SER A 365 30.68 -18.65 -30.90
C SER A 365 30.93 -18.43 -29.40
N ASP A 366 30.03 -17.68 -28.77
CA ASP A 366 29.94 -17.56 -27.32
C ASP A 366 28.46 -17.43 -26.93
N GLU A 367 28.13 -17.81 -25.69
CA GLU A 367 26.80 -17.68 -25.14
C GLU A 367 26.82 -16.70 -23.97
N LEU A 368 25.90 -15.74 -24.01
CA LEU A 368 25.77 -14.69 -23.01
C LEU A 368 24.46 -14.83 -22.25
N THR A 369 24.52 -14.71 -20.92
CA THR A 369 23.35 -14.54 -20.07
C THR A 369 23.35 -13.13 -19.48
N ALA A 370 22.28 -12.38 -19.70
CA ALA A 370 22.09 -11.06 -19.14
C ALA A 370 20.96 -11.07 -18.11
N ILE A 371 21.26 -10.68 -16.87
CA ILE A 371 20.32 -10.59 -15.76
C ILE A 371 20.10 -9.12 -15.43
N PHE A 372 18.85 -8.68 -15.52
CA PHE A 372 18.42 -7.34 -15.16
C PHE A 372 17.71 -7.38 -13.80
N GLN A 373 17.99 -6.40 -12.95
CA GLN A 373 17.31 -6.14 -11.67
C GLN A 373 16.93 -4.65 -11.61
N VAL A 374 15.81 -4.31 -10.97
CA VAL A 374 15.37 -2.91 -10.78
C VAL A 374 15.15 -2.63 -9.31
N GLU A 375 15.61 -1.46 -8.86
CA GLU A 375 15.43 -0.96 -7.51
C GLU A 375 14.95 0.50 -7.51
N LEU A 376 14.43 0.95 -6.36
CA LEU A 376 13.77 2.25 -6.14
C LEU A 376 14.70 3.33 -5.57
#